data_AF-A0AAV2Q5N2-F1
#
_entry.id   AF-A0AAV2Q5N2-F1
#
_cell.length_a   1.000
_cell.length_b   1.000
_cell.length_c   1.000
_cell.angle_alpha   90.00
_cell.angle_beta   90.00
_cell.angle_gamma   90.00
#
_symmetry.space_group_name_H-M   'P 1'
#
loop_
_entity.id
_entity.type
_entity.pdbx_description
1 polymer ?
#
loop_
_entity_poly.entity_id
_entity_poly.type
_entity_poly.pdbx_seq_one_letter_code
_entity_poly.pdbx_strand_id
1 'polypeptide(L)'
;MVKNVPRCEQPREVSMCRGFWPRWWFNKSAKECQEFTYGGCGRDDQTTNNFFTQYHCMTACLEILPCPGDISKSCNVSTTECANPSCSAHEDAICQVESCTCKVTYIDDFGDQVNCRAIDHQPDDLNQGAG
;
A
#
# COMPACT_ATOMS: atom_id res chain seq x y z
N MET A 1 -14.55 15.05 24.07
CA MET A 1 -14.25 13.85 23.26
C MET A 1 -13.46 14.33 22.04
N VAL A 2 -12.16 14.07 21.97
CA VAL A 2 -11.41 14.31 20.74
C VAL A 2 -11.82 13.21 19.77
N LYS A 3 -12.47 13.57 18.65
CA LYS A 3 -12.81 12.59 17.62
C LYS A 3 -11.51 12.12 16.97
N ASN A 4 -11.17 10.84 17.13
CA ASN A 4 -10.09 10.23 16.35
C ASN A 4 -10.62 9.94 14.94
N VAL A 5 -10.53 10.94 14.06
CA VAL A 5 -10.94 10.81 12.65
C VAL A 5 -9.80 10.12 11.90
N PRO A 6 -10.05 9.04 11.13
CA PRO A 6 -9.01 8.37 10.35
C PRO A 6 -8.32 9.34 9.38
N ARG A 7 -7.02 9.15 9.13
CA ARG A 7 -6.18 10.04 8.30
C ARG A 7 -6.86 10.44 6.99
N CYS A 8 -7.34 9.47 6.22
CA CYS A 8 -7.97 9.70 4.91
C CYS A 8 -9.41 10.24 5.00
N GLU A 9 -9.94 10.49 6.19
CA GLU A 9 -11.24 11.14 6.39
C GLU A 9 -11.10 12.54 6.97
N GLN A 10 -9.89 12.91 7.40
CA GLN A 10 -9.61 14.25 7.89
C GLN A 10 -9.68 15.25 6.74
N PRO A 11 -10.14 16.49 6.98
CA PRO A 11 -10.04 17.54 5.99
C PRO A 11 -8.57 17.86 5.69
N ARG A 12 -8.31 18.47 4.52
CA ARG A 12 -7.00 19.11 4.28
C ARG A 12 -6.73 20.17 5.32
N GLU A 13 -5.46 20.43 5.55
CA GLU A 13 -5.07 21.46 6.48
C GLU A 13 -5.39 22.86 5.95
N VAL A 14 -5.86 23.73 6.85
CA VAL A 14 -5.97 25.17 6.61
C VAL A 14 -4.95 25.87 7.52
N SER A 15 -3.84 26.28 6.94
CA SER A 15 -2.73 26.91 7.67
C SER A 15 -2.91 28.43 7.74
N MET A 16 -2.47 29.04 8.85
CA MET A 16 -2.36 30.50 8.99
C MET A 16 -1.03 31.05 8.45
N CYS A 17 -0.04 30.17 8.24
CA CYS A 17 1.20 30.57 7.61
C CYS A 17 1.03 30.77 6.11
N ARG A 18 1.87 31.63 5.54
CA ARG A 18 1.81 32.06 4.14
C ARG A 18 2.88 31.41 3.27
N GLY A 19 3.38 30.25 3.69
CA GLY A 19 4.27 29.45 2.86
C GLY A 19 3.51 28.89 1.65
N PHE A 20 4.27 28.61 0.59
CA PHE A 20 3.73 27.95 -0.60
C PHE A 20 4.42 26.59 -0.74
N TRP A 21 3.90 25.59 -0.03
CA TRP A 21 4.43 24.23 -0.08
C TRP A 21 3.40 23.32 -0.76
N PRO A 22 3.64 22.89 -2.01
CA PRO A 22 2.84 21.88 -2.67
C PRO A 22 2.73 20.61 -1.81
N ARG A 23 1.51 20.21 -1.51
CA ARG A 23 1.20 18.98 -0.76
C ARG A 23 -0.01 18.31 -1.37
N TRP A 24 -0.23 17.06 -1.00
CA TRP A 24 -1.36 16.26 -1.44
C TRP A 24 -2.24 15.91 -0.26
N TRP A 25 -3.55 15.87 -0.48
CA TRP A 25 -4.53 15.41 0.50
C TRP A 25 -5.56 14.54 -0.20
N PHE A 26 -6.17 13.62 0.53
CA PHE A 26 -7.22 12.78 0.01
C PHE A 26 -8.57 13.44 0.17
N ASN A 27 -9.22 13.74 -0.96
CA ASN A 27 -10.58 14.23 -1.03
C ASN A 27 -11.54 13.03 -1.05
N LYS A 28 -12.10 12.67 0.11
CA LYS A 28 -13.04 11.56 0.26
C LYS A 28 -14.29 11.67 -0.63
N SER A 29 -14.78 12.90 -0.88
CA SER A 29 -15.95 13.13 -1.73
C SER A 29 -15.66 12.83 -3.20
N ALA A 30 -14.48 13.22 -3.68
CA ALA A 30 -14.02 12.91 -5.04
C ALA A 30 -13.40 11.51 -5.18
N LYS A 31 -13.04 10.87 -4.05
CA LYS A 31 -12.20 9.66 -3.97
C LYS A 31 -10.89 9.83 -4.73
N GLU A 32 -10.24 10.98 -4.54
CA GLU A 32 -9.06 11.36 -5.30
C GLU A 32 -8.04 12.06 -4.39
N CYS A 33 -6.75 11.83 -4.67
CA CYS A 33 -5.66 12.62 -4.10
C CYS A 33 -5.48 13.91 -4.90
N GLN A 34 -5.68 15.04 -4.25
CA GLN A 34 -5.63 16.36 -4.87
C GLN A 34 -4.47 17.19 -4.29
N GLU A 35 -3.83 17.97 -5.13
CA GLU A 35 -2.82 18.92 -4.70
C GLU A 35 -3.46 20.11 -3.97
N PHE A 36 -2.80 20.60 -2.94
CA PHE A 36 -3.15 21.84 -2.24
C PHE A 36 -1.90 22.57 -1.77
N THR A 37 -2.02 23.87 -1.55
CA THR A 37 -0.96 24.67 -0.94
C THR A 37 -1.00 24.52 0.58
N TYR A 38 0.06 23.98 1.15
CA TYR A 38 0.31 23.97 2.58
C TYR A 38 1.09 25.22 2.99
N GLY A 39 0.59 25.91 4.03
CA GLY A 39 1.19 27.15 4.53
C GLY A 39 2.54 26.97 5.24
N GLY A 40 2.97 25.74 5.52
CA GLY A 40 4.27 25.43 6.14
C GLY A 40 4.30 25.53 7.66
N CYS A 41 3.15 25.79 8.28
CA CYS A 41 2.96 25.65 9.72
C CYS A 41 1.52 25.24 10.02
N GLY A 42 1.24 24.88 11.26
CA GLY A 42 0.10 24.05 11.58
C GLY A 42 0.65 22.65 11.77
N ARG A 43 0.41 22.11 12.95
CA ARG A 43 0.99 20.85 13.37
C ARG A 43 0.26 19.72 12.67
N ASP A 44 1.02 18.67 12.37
CA ASP A 44 0.53 17.38 11.86
C ASP A 44 -0.55 16.76 12.78
N ASP A 45 -0.67 17.26 14.03
CA ASP A 45 -1.70 16.92 15.00
C ASP A 45 -3.10 17.48 14.69
N GLN A 46 -3.22 18.46 13.78
CA GLN A 46 -4.51 18.99 13.32
C GLN A 46 -5.07 18.18 12.14
N THR A 47 -4.20 17.72 11.24
CA THR A 47 -4.54 16.74 10.21
C THR A 47 -3.29 16.07 9.66
N THR A 48 -3.35 14.75 9.59
CA THR A 48 -2.35 13.89 8.95
C THR A 48 -2.68 13.65 7.48
N ASN A 49 -3.80 14.16 6.96
CA ASN A 49 -4.17 14.14 5.55
C ASN A 49 -3.35 15.16 4.74
N ASN A 50 -2.03 15.04 4.82
CA ASN A 50 -1.03 15.89 4.20
C ASN A 50 0.14 15.00 3.78
N PHE A 51 0.39 14.92 2.48
CA PHE A 51 1.39 14.05 1.87
C PHE A 51 2.31 14.87 0.98
N PHE A 52 3.59 14.49 0.90
CA PHE A 52 4.56 15.16 0.04
C PHE A 52 4.36 14.88 -1.45
N THR A 53 3.81 13.72 -1.79
CA THR A 53 3.66 13.25 -3.17
C THR A 53 2.28 12.65 -3.39
N GLN A 54 1.79 12.72 -4.63
CA GLN A 54 0.55 12.04 -5.04
C GLN A 54 0.63 10.54 -4.76
N TYR A 55 1.78 9.93 -5.07
CA TYR A 55 2.08 8.52 -4.82
C TYR A 55 1.78 8.13 -3.36
N HIS A 56 2.35 8.84 -2.38
CA HIS A 56 2.11 8.53 -0.97
C HIS A 56 0.65 8.69 -0.56
N CYS A 57 -0.04 9.70 -1.10
CA CYS A 57 -1.46 9.88 -0.84
C CYS A 57 -2.29 8.70 -1.39
N MET A 58 -2.05 8.31 -2.64
CA MET A 58 -2.81 7.22 -3.30
C MET A 58 -2.59 5.89 -2.61
N THR A 59 -1.35 5.57 -2.25
CA THR A 59 -1.05 4.33 -1.53
C THR A 59 -1.67 4.32 -0.13
N ALA A 60 -1.68 5.45 0.57
CA ALA A 60 -2.24 5.53 1.92
C ALA A 60 -3.78 5.53 1.97
N CYS A 61 -4.44 6.13 0.97
CA CYS A 61 -5.88 6.40 1.04
C CYS A 61 -6.74 5.71 -0.02
N LEU A 62 -6.12 5.16 -1.07
CA LEU A 62 -6.80 4.43 -2.14
C LEU A 62 -6.31 2.99 -2.27
N GLU A 63 -5.26 2.59 -1.54
CA GLU A 63 -4.61 1.28 -1.67
C GLU A 63 -4.11 1.01 -3.10
N ILE A 64 -3.80 2.08 -3.83
CA ILE A 64 -3.27 2.04 -5.19
C ILE A 64 -1.75 2.29 -5.14
N LEU A 65 -0.99 1.49 -5.87
CA LEU A 65 0.42 1.69 -6.16
C LEU A 65 0.57 2.22 -7.60
N PRO A 66 0.78 3.53 -7.81
CA PRO A 66 1.08 4.09 -9.12
C PRO A 66 2.42 3.58 -9.66
N CYS A 67 2.49 3.33 -10.96
CA CYS A 67 3.72 2.98 -11.64
C CYS A 67 4.65 4.22 -11.74
N PRO A 68 5.92 4.14 -11.30
CA PRO A 68 6.88 5.21 -11.51
C PRO A 68 7.03 5.53 -13.00
N GLY A 69 6.90 6.81 -13.36
CA GLY A 69 7.05 7.28 -14.74
C GLY A 69 5.81 7.15 -15.63
N ASP A 70 4.76 6.45 -15.18
CA ASP A 70 3.49 6.34 -15.91
C ASP A 70 2.30 6.22 -14.95
N ILE A 71 1.76 7.36 -14.52
CA ILE A 71 0.61 7.41 -13.59
C ILE A 71 -0.70 6.88 -14.21
N SER A 72 -0.74 6.62 -15.52
CA SER A 72 -1.90 5.95 -16.14
C SER A 72 -1.94 4.46 -15.80
N LYS A 73 -0.80 3.90 -15.39
CA LYS A 73 -0.68 2.54 -14.87
C LYS A 73 -0.59 2.57 -13.35
N SER A 74 -1.38 1.72 -12.73
CA SER A 74 -1.34 1.52 -11.29
C SER A 74 -1.89 0.15 -10.94
N CYS A 75 -1.50 -0.35 -9.77
CA CYS A 75 -1.98 -1.60 -9.22
C CYS A 75 -2.82 -1.33 -7.98
N ASN A 76 -4.00 -1.94 -7.89
CA ASN A 76 -4.83 -1.87 -6.69
C ASN A 76 -4.45 -3.03 -5.74
N VAL A 77 -3.72 -2.70 -4.68
CA VAL A 77 -3.15 -3.69 -3.75
C VAL A 77 -4.25 -4.48 -3.05
N SER A 78 -5.39 -3.88 -2.76
CA SER A 78 -6.51 -4.58 -2.10
C SER A 78 -7.13 -5.68 -2.94
N THR A 79 -6.86 -5.70 -4.25
CA THR A 79 -7.30 -6.76 -5.17
C THR A 79 -6.26 -7.86 -5.39
N THR A 80 -5.08 -7.74 -4.77
CA THR A 80 -3.98 -8.69 -4.91
C THR A 80 -3.94 -9.70 -3.77
N GLU A 81 -3.13 -10.75 -3.92
CA GLU A 81 -2.84 -11.70 -2.83
C GLU A 81 -2.17 -11.00 -1.62
N CYS A 82 -1.52 -9.84 -1.82
CA CYS A 82 -0.95 -9.05 -0.72
C CYS A 82 -1.98 -8.30 0.13
N ALA A 83 -3.27 -8.32 -0.24
CA ALA A 83 -4.33 -7.78 0.62
C ALA A 83 -4.52 -8.62 1.89
N ASN A 84 -4.25 -9.92 1.80
CA ASN A 84 -4.24 -10.84 2.94
C ASN A 84 -3.07 -11.82 2.76
N PRO A 85 -1.82 -11.35 2.98
CA PRO A 85 -0.64 -12.13 2.68
C PRO A 85 -0.53 -13.28 3.68
N SER A 86 -0.56 -14.51 3.18
CA SER A 86 -0.30 -15.72 3.96
C SER A 86 0.66 -16.59 3.20
N CYS A 87 1.76 -16.95 3.84
CA CYS A 87 2.81 -17.77 3.27
C CYS A 87 3.20 -18.88 4.26
N SER A 88 2.40 -19.95 4.31
CA SER A 88 2.56 -21.00 5.33
C SER A 88 3.91 -21.72 5.30
N ALA A 89 4.58 -21.76 4.15
CA ALA A 89 5.91 -22.36 4.02
C ALA A 89 7.05 -21.41 4.43
N HIS A 90 6.80 -20.10 4.46
CA HIS A 90 7.77 -19.06 4.75
C HIS A 90 7.08 -17.94 5.54
N GLU A 91 6.92 -18.14 6.84
CA GLU A 91 6.14 -17.22 7.71
C GLU A 91 6.71 -15.80 7.72
N ASP A 92 8.03 -15.65 7.52
CA ASP A 92 8.72 -14.36 7.46
C ASP A 92 8.70 -13.70 6.06
N ALA A 93 8.10 -14.35 5.06
CA ALA A 93 8.10 -13.83 3.70
C ALA A 93 7.20 -12.60 3.56
N ILE A 94 7.74 -11.55 2.96
CA ILE A 94 7.05 -10.29 2.68
C ILE A 94 6.43 -10.35 1.28
N CYS A 95 5.16 -9.99 1.19
CA CYS A 95 4.46 -9.85 -0.08
C CYS A 95 4.79 -8.50 -0.72
N GLN A 96 5.44 -8.54 -1.89
CA GLN A 96 5.79 -7.38 -2.69
C GLN A 96 4.95 -7.32 -3.97
N VAL A 97 4.54 -6.12 -4.36
CA VAL A 97 3.73 -5.87 -5.55
C VAL A 97 4.51 -4.97 -6.51
N GLU A 98 4.70 -5.43 -7.74
CA GLU A 98 5.25 -4.60 -8.81
C GLU A 98 4.17 -3.63 -9.31
N SER A 99 4.33 -2.33 -9.01
CA SER A 99 3.33 -1.29 -9.31
C SER A 99 2.92 -1.16 -10.79
N CYS A 100 3.79 -1.52 -11.73
CA CYS A 100 3.55 -1.34 -13.18
C CYS A 100 2.87 -2.53 -13.87
N THR A 101 3.10 -3.75 -13.37
CA THR A 101 2.54 -5.00 -13.93
C THR A 101 1.50 -5.64 -13.00
N CYS A 102 1.39 -5.13 -11.77
CA CYS A 102 0.59 -5.70 -10.68
C CYS A 102 1.00 -7.14 -10.33
N LYS A 103 2.24 -7.52 -10.64
CA LYS A 103 2.79 -8.84 -10.31
C LYS A 103 3.07 -8.93 -8.81
N VAL A 104 2.62 -10.01 -8.19
CA VAL A 104 2.87 -10.33 -6.78
C VAL A 104 4.05 -11.29 -6.67
N THR A 105 4.94 -11.03 -5.72
CA THR A 105 6.06 -11.91 -5.35
C THR A 105 6.20 -11.95 -3.84
N TYR A 106 6.53 -13.11 -3.27
CA TYR A 106 6.87 -13.24 -1.86
C TYR A 106 8.38 -13.35 -1.72
N ILE A 107 8.96 -12.56 -0.83
CA ILE A 107 10.40 -12.42 -0.64
C ILE A 107 10.73 -12.75 0.81
N ASP A 108 11.66 -13.66 1.07
CA ASP A 108 12.10 -14.00 2.43
C ASP A 108 13.06 -12.94 3.03
N ASP A 109 13.58 -13.21 4.23
CA ASP A 109 14.50 -12.33 4.96
C ASP A 109 15.90 -12.24 4.32
N PHE A 110 16.27 -13.22 3.49
CA PHE A 110 17.48 -13.20 2.67
C PHE A 110 17.31 -12.40 1.38
N GLY A 111 16.07 -12.04 1.02
CA GLY A 111 15.76 -11.32 -0.20
C GLY A 111 15.47 -12.22 -1.40
N ASP A 112 15.33 -13.53 -1.17
CA ASP A 112 15.06 -14.51 -2.22
C ASP A 112 13.55 -14.66 -2.45
N GLN A 113 13.17 -14.87 -3.72
CA GLN A 113 11.77 -15.09 -4.07
C GLN A 113 11.35 -16.51 -3.69
N VAL A 114 10.31 -16.62 -2.86
CA VAL A 114 9.77 -17.88 -2.37
C VAL A 114 8.39 -18.20 -2.96
N ASN A 115 8.04 -19.49 -2.95
CA ASN A 115 6.73 -19.96 -3.39
C ASN A 115 5.83 -20.28 -2.19
N CYS A 116 4.82 -19.44 -1.95
CA CYS A 116 3.90 -19.62 -0.83
C CYS A 116 2.90 -20.77 -1.01
N ARG A 117 2.81 -21.38 -2.19
CA ARG A 117 2.02 -22.59 -2.43
C ARG A 117 2.80 -23.88 -2.20
N ALA A 118 4.03 -23.81 -1.70
CA ALA A 118 4.84 -24.99 -1.38
C ALA A 118 4.32 -25.69 -0.11
N ILE A 119 3.11 -26.26 -0.19
CA ILE A 119 2.80 -27.49 0.52
C ILE A 119 3.21 -28.60 -0.45
N ASP A 120 4.51 -28.83 -0.58
CA ASP A 120 4.99 -30.09 -1.14
C ASP A 120 4.70 -31.17 -0.09
N HIS A 121 3.48 -31.71 -0.12
CA HIS A 121 3.39 -33.14 0.11
C HIS A 121 4.17 -33.78 -1.05
N GLN A 122 5.39 -34.22 -0.75
CA GLN A 122 6.19 -35.11 -1.58
C GLN A 122 5.28 -36.14 -2.27
N PRO A 123 5.49 -36.44 -3.57
CA PRO A 123 4.89 -37.60 -4.20
C PRO A 123 5.65 -38.87 -3.74
N ASP A 124 5.49 -39.26 -2.47
CA ASP A 124 6.12 -40.45 -1.88
C ASP A 124 5.13 -41.59 -1.62
N ASP A 125 4.09 -41.74 -2.45
CA ASP A 125 3.27 -42.97 -2.47
C ASP A 125 2.96 -43.43 -3.90
N LEU A 126 4.01 -43.63 -4.70
CA LEU A 126 3.99 -44.72 -5.66
C LEU A 126 4.63 -45.95 -4.99
N ASN A 127 3.76 -46.88 -4.61
CA ASN A 127 4.00 -48.33 -4.61
C ASN A 127 4.61 -48.98 -3.34
N GLN A 128 3.77 -49.24 -2.33
CA GLN A 128 3.90 -50.43 -1.48
C GLN A 128 2.54 -51.10 -1.28
N GLY A 129 2.28 -52.18 -2.04
CA GLY A 129 1.16 -53.08 -1.77
C GLY A 129 0.64 -53.88 -2.96
N ALA A 130 1.53 -54.61 -3.65
CA ALA A 130 1.12 -55.88 -4.24
C ALA A 130 1.09 -56.92 -3.11
N GLY A 131 -0.05 -57.60 -2.93
CA GLY A 131 -0.24 -58.68 -1.97
C GLY A 131 -1.69 -59.12 -1.92
#